data_AF-A0A7C8UX17-F1
#
_entry.id   AF-A0A7C8UX17-F1
#
_cell.length_a   1.000
_cell.length_b   1.000
_cell.length_c   1.000
_cell.angle_alpha   90.00
_cell.angle_beta   90.00
_cell.angle_gamma   90.00
#
_symmetry.space_group_name_H-M   'P 1'
#
loop_
_entity.id
_entity.type
_entity.pdbx_description
1 polymer ?
#
loop_
_entity_poly.entity_id
_entity_poly.type
_entity_poly.pdbx_seq_one_letter_code
_entity_poly.pdbx_strand_id
1 'polypeptide(L)'
;MVNNLAATYPDLFEAGAAYGGTPAGCFAGAGASTQFQPTTNNTCASGGIIKTPQEWGDFARNSYPGGYTGRRPRLQITNGGLDTIINPQNHQEQLKQWSNVLGLSLTATNTNQPGQGYTQSIYGTGDKLVGYLIAGVDHLTPFWESRLLAFFGIP
;
A
#
# COMPACT_ATOMS: atom_id res chain seq x y z
N MET A 1 -5.39 -0.66 7.15
CA MET A 1 -6.03 -1.99 7.28
C MET A 1 -5.74 -2.91 6.09
N VAL A 2 -6.00 -2.50 4.84
CA VAL A 2 -5.87 -3.35 3.63
C VAL A 2 -4.54 -4.10 3.52
N ASN A 3 -3.39 -3.43 3.70
CA ASN A 3 -2.09 -4.09 3.63
C ASN A 3 -1.93 -5.20 4.69
N ASN A 4 -2.42 -5.00 5.91
CA ASN A 4 -2.35 -6.04 6.95
C ASN A 4 -3.20 -7.25 6.56
N LEU A 5 -4.44 -7.05 6.09
CA LEU A 5 -5.32 -8.15 5.66
C LEU A 5 -4.73 -8.92 4.48
N ALA A 6 -4.16 -8.22 3.50
CA ALA A 6 -3.46 -8.84 2.37
C ALA A 6 -2.21 -9.63 2.79
N ALA A 7 -1.55 -9.26 3.89
CA ALA A 7 -0.38 -9.95 4.42
C ALA A 7 -0.76 -11.18 5.23
N THR A 8 -1.74 -11.07 6.13
CA THR A 8 -2.14 -12.10 7.11
C THR A 8 -3.19 -13.08 6.59
N TYR A 9 -4.02 -12.68 5.63
CA TYR A 9 -5.07 -13.50 5.02
C TYR A 9 -5.01 -13.47 3.48
N PRO A 10 -3.86 -13.78 2.87
CA PRO A 10 -3.64 -13.63 1.43
C PRO A 10 -4.51 -14.56 0.56
N ASP A 11 -5.06 -15.62 1.14
CA ASP A 11 -5.89 -16.64 0.50
C ASP A 11 -7.35 -16.22 0.35
N LEU A 12 -7.82 -15.24 1.15
CA LEU A 12 -9.21 -14.80 1.17
C LEU A 12 -9.54 -13.75 0.10
N PHE A 13 -8.57 -12.92 -0.27
CA PHE A 13 -8.80 -11.76 -1.12
C PHE A 13 -8.16 -11.93 -2.50
N GLU A 14 -8.92 -11.63 -3.55
CA GLU A 14 -8.39 -11.53 -4.92
C GLU A 14 -7.64 -10.22 -5.13
N ALA A 15 -8.15 -9.12 -4.56
CA ALA A 15 -7.58 -7.80 -4.70
C ALA A 15 -7.91 -6.92 -3.48
N GLY A 16 -7.14 -5.85 -3.28
CA GLY A 16 -7.38 -4.85 -2.25
C GLY A 16 -6.98 -3.44 -2.70
N ALA A 17 -7.65 -2.43 -2.16
CA ALA A 17 -7.36 -1.03 -2.46
C ALA A 17 -7.15 -0.21 -1.18
N ALA A 18 -5.91 0.18 -0.92
CA ALA A 18 -5.53 1.01 0.22
C ALA A 18 -5.64 2.49 -0.13
N TYR A 19 -6.20 3.29 0.79
CA TYR A 19 -6.34 4.74 0.69
C TYR A 19 -5.77 5.38 1.95
N GLY A 20 -4.80 6.30 1.81
CA GLY A 20 -4.14 6.97 2.93
C GLY A 20 -3.45 6.00 3.90
N GLY A 21 -2.85 4.92 3.37
CA GLY A 21 -2.33 3.81 4.18
C GLY A 21 -0.82 3.84 4.44
N THR A 22 -0.36 2.85 5.21
CA THR A 22 1.06 2.51 5.47
C THR A 22 1.34 1.05 5.13
N PRO A 23 2.61 0.61 5.04
CA PRO A 23 2.95 -0.80 4.82
C PRO A 23 2.33 -1.73 5.87
N ALA A 24 2.08 -2.97 5.48
CA ALA A 24 1.71 -4.02 6.42
C ALA A 24 2.78 -4.13 7.52
N GLY A 25 2.34 -4.09 8.78
CA GLY A 25 3.24 -4.15 9.92
C GLY A 25 3.99 -2.88 10.29
N CYS A 26 3.77 -1.76 9.59
CA CYS A 26 4.52 -0.53 9.87
C CYS A 26 4.32 -0.02 11.32
N PHE A 27 3.12 -0.19 11.90
CA PHE A 27 2.84 0.12 13.31
C PHE A 27 3.20 -1.01 14.30
N ALA A 28 3.97 -2.02 13.89
CA ALA A 28 4.38 -3.09 14.80
C ALA A 28 5.18 -2.53 15.99
N GLY A 29 4.78 -2.89 17.20
CA GLY A 29 5.40 -2.39 18.44
C GLY A 29 5.10 -0.93 18.77
N ALA A 30 4.22 -0.25 18.03
CA ALA A 30 3.93 1.17 18.25
C ALA A 30 3.01 1.44 19.45
N GLY A 31 2.50 0.42 20.15
CA GLY A 31 1.54 0.58 21.26
C GLY A 31 0.08 0.59 20.82
N ALA A 32 -0.24 1.25 19.69
CA ALA A 32 -1.52 1.11 19.01
C ALA A 32 -1.36 1.20 17.49
N SER A 33 -2.39 0.78 16.74
CA SER A 33 -2.40 0.73 15.28
C SER A 33 -2.90 2.02 14.60
N THR A 34 -2.87 3.15 15.31
CA THR A 34 -3.34 4.45 14.83
C THR A 34 -2.56 5.58 15.49
N GLN A 35 -2.26 6.63 14.73
CA GLN A 35 -1.53 7.80 15.21
C GLN A 35 -2.26 8.67 16.24
N PHE A 36 -3.56 8.44 16.43
CA PHE A 36 -4.41 9.27 17.30
C PHE A 36 -4.42 8.82 18.76
N GLN A 37 -3.80 7.68 19.11
CA GLN A 37 -3.69 7.25 20.50
C GLN A 37 -2.46 7.89 21.17
N PRO A 38 -2.58 8.39 22.42
CA PRO A 38 -1.46 9.02 23.13
C PRO A 38 -0.25 8.11 23.33
N THR A 39 -0.48 6.80 23.38
CA THR A 39 0.56 5.79 23.57
C THR A 39 1.24 5.39 22.25
N THR A 40 0.77 5.89 21.11
CA THR A 40 1.31 5.48 19.81
C THR A 40 2.67 6.11 19.55
N ASN A 41 3.66 5.27 19.26
CA ASN A 41 4.87 5.73 18.58
C ASN A 41 4.59 6.02 17.10
N ASN A 42 4.65 7.30 16.74
CA ASN A 42 4.27 7.78 15.41
C ASN A 42 5.37 7.71 14.34
N THR A 43 6.50 7.03 14.58
CA THR A 43 7.56 6.88 13.55
C THR A 43 7.02 6.29 12.23
N CYS A 44 6.05 5.39 12.28
CA CYS A 44 5.38 4.87 11.08
C CYS A 44 4.57 5.95 10.36
N ALA A 45 3.64 6.59 11.07
CA ALA A 45 2.76 7.63 10.50
C ALA A 45 3.56 8.78 9.89
N SER A 46 4.65 9.20 10.53
CA SER A 46 5.53 10.27 10.06
C SER A 46 6.43 9.88 8.89
N GLY A 47 6.40 8.63 8.43
CA GLY A 47 7.22 8.14 7.31
C GLY A 47 8.67 7.87 7.69
N GLY A 48 8.98 7.78 8.98
CA GLY A 48 10.33 7.54 9.49
C GLY A 48 10.81 6.09 9.39
N ILE A 49 9.91 5.13 9.11
CA ILE A 49 10.28 3.72 8.91
C ILE A 49 10.54 3.49 7.41
N ILE A 50 11.80 3.51 7.03
CA ILE A 50 12.25 3.25 5.66
C ILE A 50 12.97 1.90 5.64
N LYS A 51 12.53 0.99 4.77
CA LYS A 51 13.16 -0.33 4.61
C LYS A 51 13.41 -0.64 3.14
N THR A 52 14.21 -1.69 2.92
CA THR A 52 14.35 -2.30 1.60
C THR A 52 13.07 -3.04 1.21
N PRO A 53 12.83 -3.27 -0.10
CA PRO A 53 11.74 -4.13 -0.55
C PRO A 53 11.77 -5.52 0.09
N GLN A 54 12.97 -6.09 0.26
CA GLN A 54 13.15 -7.41 0.85
C GLN A 54 12.69 -7.45 2.31
N GLU A 55 13.15 -6.52 3.15
CA GLU A 55 12.74 -6.47 4.56
C GLU A 55 11.23 -6.29 4.71
N TRP A 56 10.63 -5.40 3.91
CA TRP A 56 9.18 -5.22 3.94
C TRP A 56 8.42 -6.45 3.46
N GLY A 57 8.90 -7.11 2.41
CA GLY A 57 8.29 -8.30 1.85
C GLY A 57 8.41 -9.51 2.77
N ASP A 58 9.55 -9.66 3.45
CA ASP A 58 9.76 -10.70 4.45
C ASP A 58 8.82 -10.50 5.65
N PHE A 59 8.64 -9.25 6.12
CA PHE A 59 7.64 -8.96 7.14
C PHE A 59 6.23 -9.40 6.71
N ALA A 60 5.81 -9.01 5.50
CA ALA A 60 4.48 -9.36 4.99
C ALA A 60 4.29 -10.87 4.78
N ARG A 61 5.31 -11.58 4.28
CA ARG A 61 5.26 -13.04 4.11
C ARG A 61 5.20 -13.76 5.45
N ASN A 62 5.99 -13.32 6.44
CA ASN A 62 6.02 -13.89 7.79
C ASN A 62 4.75 -13.59 8.61
N SER A 63 3.90 -12.67 8.14
CA SER A 63 2.61 -12.37 8.78
C SER A 63 1.57 -13.47 8.58
N TYR A 64 1.80 -14.44 7.69
CA TYR A 64 1.00 -15.65 7.58
C TYR A 64 1.91 -16.90 7.76
N PRO A 65 1.94 -17.51 8.96
CA PRO A 65 2.85 -18.61 9.26
C PRO A 65 2.54 -19.87 8.46
N GLY A 66 3.55 -20.73 8.28
CA GLY A 66 3.40 -22.02 7.57
C GLY A 66 3.94 -22.04 6.14
N GLY A 67 4.60 -20.96 5.69
CA GLY A 67 5.28 -20.94 4.39
C GLY A 67 4.32 -20.83 3.20
N TYR A 68 3.30 -19.97 3.30
CA TYR A 68 2.31 -19.77 2.24
C TYR A 68 2.95 -19.37 0.90
N THR A 69 2.80 -20.25 -0.10
CA THR A 69 3.27 -20.07 -1.49
C THR A 69 2.14 -19.85 -2.48
N GLY A 70 0.90 -19.72 -2.01
CA GLY A 70 -0.27 -19.48 -2.85
C GLY A 70 -0.32 -18.07 -3.45
N ARG A 71 -1.37 -17.81 -4.22
CA ARG A 71 -1.65 -16.48 -4.79
C ARG A 71 -1.74 -15.44 -3.68
N ARG A 72 -1.26 -14.22 -3.93
CA ARG A 72 -1.49 -13.05 -3.06
C ARG A 72 -2.34 -12.01 -3.81
N PRO A 73 -3.16 -11.22 -3.10
CA PRO A 73 -4.05 -10.26 -3.73
C PRO A 73 -3.26 -9.22 -4.55
N ARG A 74 -3.84 -8.82 -5.68
CA ARG A 74 -3.39 -7.62 -6.39
C ARG A 74 -3.72 -6.39 -5.56
N LEU A 75 -2.88 -5.35 -5.59
CA LEU A 75 -3.11 -4.16 -4.77
C LEU A 75 -3.10 -2.85 -5.54
N GLN A 76 -4.07 -2.01 -5.21
CA GLN A 76 -4.08 -0.58 -5.53
C GLN A 76 -3.72 0.19 -4.26
N ILE A 77 -2.76 1.12 -4.33
CA ILE A 77 -2.29 1.91 -3.19
C ILE A 77 -2.43 3.38 -3.55
N THR A 78 -3.22 4.11 -2.78
CA THR A 78 -3.49 5.54 -2.98
C THR A 78 -3.06 6.33 -1.76
N ASN A 79 -2.26 7.38 -1.94
CA ASN A 79 -1.90 8.33 -0.88
C ASN A 79 -2.00 9.78 -1.38
N GLY A 80 -2.25 10.70 -0.47
CA GLY A 80 -2.17 12.13 -0.73
C GLY A 80 -0.72 12.58 -0.76
N GLY A 81 -0.37 13.48 -1.67
CA GLY A 81 0.97 14.04 -1.80
C GLY A 81 1.34 15.07 -0.72
N LEU A 82 0.35 15.55 0.04
CA LEU A 82 0.51 16.47 1.16
C LEU A 82 -0.09 15.91 2.45
N ASP A 83 -0.27 14.58 2.54
CA ASP A 83 -0.90 13.91 3.68
C ASP A 83 -0.12 14.16 4.99
N THR A 84 -0.74 14.90 5.90
CA THR A 84 -0.20 15.34 7.19
C THR A 84 -0.45 14.34 8.31
N ILE A 85 -1.32 13.36 8.08
CA ILE A 85 -1.67 12.31 9.04
C ILE A 85 -0.83 11.06 8.78
N ILE A 86 -0.69 10.67 7.52
CA ILE A 86 0.12 9.55 7.05
C ILE A 86 1.07 10.07 5.97
N ASN A 87 2.32 10.34 6.37
CA ASN A 87 3.30 11.00 5.52
C ASN A 87 3.43 10.32 4.14
N PRO A 88 3.52 11.08 3.03
CA PRO A 88 3.60 10.54 1.67
C PRO A 88 4.74 9.55 1.43
N GLN A 89 5.80 9.57 2.25
CA GLN A 89 6.86 8.54 2.22
C GLN A 89 6.29 7.12 2.33
N ASN A 90 5.22 6.94 3.11
CA ASN A 90 4.55 5.65 3.28
C ASN A 90 3.97 5.09 1.96
N HIS A 91 3.71 5.93 0.96
CA HIS A 91 3.31 5.48 -0.37
C HIS A 91 4.41 4.61 -0.99
N GLN A 92 5.65 5.11 -0.99
CA GLN A 92 6.81 4.41 -1.54
C GLN A 92 7.12 3.15 -0.74
N GLU A 93 7.00 3.19 0.59
CA GLU A 93 7.23 2.00 1.43
C GLU A 93 6.21 0.89 1.15
N GLN A 94 4.94 1.22 0.88
CA GLN A 94 3.94 0.23 0.48
C GLN A 94 4.28 -0.38 -0.89
N LEU A 95 4.68 0.45 -1.86
CA LEU A 95 5.09 -0.03 -3.19
C LEU A 95 6.33 -0.93 -3.12
N LYS A 96 7.31 -0.61 -2.27
CA LYS A 96 8.46 -1.48 -1.96
C LYS A 96 7.99 -2.83 -1.41
N GLN A 97 7.11 -2.82 -0.42
CA GLN A 97 6.59 -4.05 0.18
C GLN A 97 5.94 -4.94 -0.87
N TRP A 98 4.98 -4.40 -1.61
CA TRP A 98 4.15 -5.22 -2.48
C TRP A 98 4.81 -5.57 -3.80
N SER A 99 5.74 -4.76 -4.30
CA SER A 99 6.58 -5.18 -5.42
C SER A 99 7.38 -6.43 -5.06
N ASN A 100 8.02 -6.46 -3.88
CA ASN A 100 8.76 -7.64 -3.44
C ASN A 100 7.84 -8.84 -3.15
N VAL A 101 6.70 -8.64 -2.48
CA VAL A 101 5.74 -9.72 -2.19
C VAL A 101 5.20 -10.37 -3.45
N LEU A 102 4.94 -9.58 -4.49
CA LEU A 102 4.37 -10.05 -5.76
C LEU A 102 5.43 -10.43 -6.81
N GLY A 103 6.72 -10.36 -6.46
CA GLY A 103 7.82 -10.71 -7.37
C GLY A 103 7.98 -9.75 -8.55
N LEU A 104 7.72 -8.46 -8.34
CA LEU A 104 7.73 -7.41 -9.35
C LEU A 104 8.98 -6.52 -9.20
N SER A 105 9.48 -5.99 -10.31
CA SER A 105 10.48 -4.92 -10.27
C SER A 105 9.87 -3.66 -9.63
N LEU A 106 10.63 -2.96 -8.79
CA LEU A 106 10.28 -1.63 -8.28
C LEU A 106 10.63 -0.53 -9.30
N THR A 107 10.33 -0.78 -10.57
CA THR A 107 10.39 0.21 -11.64
C THR A 107 9.05 0.13 -12.33
N ALA A 108 8.33 1.25 -12.34
CA ALA A 108 7.01 1.30 -12.95
C ALA A 108 7.14 0.99 -14.45
N THR A 109 6.32 0.06 -14.94
CA THR A 109 6.23 -0.30 -16.36
C THR A 109 5.37 0.71 -17.13
N ASN A 110 4.51 1.44 -16.44
CA ASN A 110 3.73 2.54 -16.98
C ASN A 110 3.56 3.64 -15.91
N THR A 111 3.76 4.89 -16.32
CA THR A 111 3.41 6.07 -15.53
C THR A 111 2.41 6.90 -16.34
N ASN A 112 1.27 7.23 -15.73
CA ASN A 112 0.21 8.01 -16.40
C ASN A 112 -0.35 9.09 -15.46
N GLN A 113 -1.08 10.06 -16.02
CA GLN A 113 -1.82 11.10 -15.31
C GLN A 113 -3.32 10.92 -15.58
N PRO A 114 -3.97 9.93 -14.94
CA PRO A 114 -5.35 9.55 -15.24
C PRO A 114 -6.40 10.63 -14.95
N GLY A 115 -6.07 11.61 -14.13
CA GLY A 115 -6.92 12.72 -13.70
C GLY A 115 -6.06 13.80 -13.05
N GLN A 116 -6.65 14.97 -12.80
CA GLN A 116 -5.90 16.11 -12.26
C GLN A 116 -5.24 15.76 -10.91
N GLY A 117 -3.92 15.95 -10.84
CA GLY A 117 -3.13 15.68 -9.64
C GLY A 117 -2.75 14.21 -9.42
N TYR A 118 -3.35 13.25 -10.14
CA TYR A 118 -3.05 11.83 -9.95
C TYR A 118 -1.83 11.40 -10.74
N THR A 119 -0.77 10.98 -10.06
CA THR A 119 0.30 10.21 -10.68
C THR A 119 0.04 8.73 -10.49
N GLN A 120 -0.21 8.01 -11.58
CA GLN A 120 -0.35 6.55 -11.60
C GLN A 120 1.00 5.90 -11.88
N SER A 121 1.33 4.85 -11.14
CA SER A 121 2.47 3.96 -11.40
C SER A 121 2.00 2.51 -11.41
N ILE A 122 2.21 1.80 -12.51
CA ILE A 122 1.87 0.36 -12.62
C ILE A 122 3.16 -0.45 -12.55
N TYR A 123 3.16 -1.53 -11.77
CA TYR A 123 4.32 -2.43 -11.63
C TYR A 123 4.00 -3.82 -12.17
N GLY A 124 4.88 -4.33 -13.04
CA GLY A 124 4.68 -5.60 -13.73
C GLY A 124 3.72 -5.51 -14.92
N THR A 125 3.17 -6.66 -15.32
CA THR A 125 2.17 -6.77 -16.39
C THR A 125 0.76 -6.69 -15.82
N GLY A 126 -0.13 -5.97 -16.50
CA GLY A 126 -1.51 -5.77 -16.03
C GLY A 126 -1.56 -4.84 -14.82
N ASP A 127 -2.43 -5.14 -13.86
CA ASP A 127 -2.72 -4.32 -12.69
C ASP A 127 -2.41 -5.07 -11.37
N LYS A 128 -1.34 -5.87 -11.35
CA LYS A 128 -0.93 -6.62 -10.14
C LYS A 128 -0.62 -5.70 -8.96
N LEU A 129 0.03 -4.57 -9.24
CA LEU A 129 0.31 -3.52 -8.27
C LEU A 129 0.19 -2.16 -8.95
N VAL A 130 -0.70 -1.32 -8.42
CA VAL A 130 -0.98 0.02 -8.95
C VAL A 130 -0.82 1.03 -7.82
N GLY A 131 0.05 2.02 -8.02
CA GLY A 131 0.19 3.17 -7.15
C GLY A 131 -0.53 4.39 -7.71
N TYR A 132 -1.21 5.15 -6.84
CA TYR A 132 -1.69 6.49 -7.11
C TYR A 132 -1.17 7.45 -6.03
N LEU A 133 -0.38 8.45 -6.44
CA LEU A 133 0.02 9.56 -5.58
C LEU A 133 -0.68 10.83 -6.06
N ILE A 134 -1.47 11.45 -5.20
CA ILE A 134 -2.32 12.58 -5.59
C ILE A 134 -1.71 13.89 -5.10
N ALA A 135 -1.10 14.65 -6.01
CA ALA A 135 -0.50 15.94 -5.70
C ALA A 135 -1.54 16.92 -5.13
N GLY A 136 -1.14 17.69 -4.10
CA GLY A 136 -1.99 18.71 -3.49
C GLY A 136 -3.07 18.18 -2.53
N VAL A 137 -3.16 16.86 -2.32
CA VAL A 137 -4.15 16.24 -1.46
C VAL A 137 -3.55 15.84 -0.10
N ASP A 138 -4.21 16.24 0.99
CA ASP A 138 -3.93 15.84 2.37
C ASP A 138 -4.68 14.52 2.72
N HIS A 139 -4.95 14.25 4.00
CA HIS A 139 -5.86 13.21 4.48
C HIS A 139 -7.30 13.74 4.52
N LEU A 140 -8.30 13.15 3.87
CA LEU A 140 -8.42 11.83 3.25
C LEU A 140 -8.26 11.90 1.72
N THR A 141 -7.69 10.85 1.13
CA THR A 141 -7.60 10.73 -0.33
C THR A 141 -8.98 10.58 -0.98
N PRO A 142 -9.27 11.31 -2.08
CA PRO A 142 -10.55 11.22 -2.77
C PRO A 142 -10.78 9.82 -3.33
N PHE A 143 -12.03 9.38 -3.22
CA PHE A 143 -12.48 8.09 -3.74
C PHE A 143 -12.84 8.23 -5.21
N TRP A 144 -12.26 7.35 -6.05
CA TRP A 144 -12.58 7.28 -7.48
C TRP A 144 -13.28 5.96 -7.80
N GLU A 145 -14.60 5.97 -7.65
CA GLU A 145 -15.46 4.78 -7.73
C GLU A 145 -15.24 3.96 -9.01
N SER A 146 -15.40 4.57 -10.19
CA SER A 146 -15.31 3.83 -11.46
C SER A 146 -13.97 3.15 -11.68
N ARG A 147 -12.86 3.76 -11.25
CA ARG A 147 -11.53 3.12 -11.31
C ARG A 147 -11.39 1.99 -10.30
N LEU A 148 -11.93 2.17 -9.10
CA LEU A 148 -11.86 1.14 -8.09
C LEU A 148 -12.67 -0.09 -8.48
N LEU A 149 -13.89 0.11 -8.98
CA LEU A 149 -14.73 -0.97 -9.49
C LEU A 149 -14.03 -1.70 -10.64
N ALA A 150 -13.46 -0.95 -11.60
CA ALA A 150 -12.67 -1.54 -12.68
C ALA A 150 -11.46 -2.35 -12.19
N PHE A 151 -10.72 -1.86 -11.18
CA PHE A 151 -9.60 -2.59 -10.57
C PHE A 151 -10.03 -3.92 -9.93
N PHE A 152 -11.22 -3.94 -9.31
CA PHE A 152 -11.83 -5.14 -8.76
C PHE A 152 -12.54 -6.02 -9.81
N GLY A 153 -12.61 -5.59 -11.07
CA GLY A 153 -13.32 -6.32 -12.13
C GLY A 153 -14.84 -6.31 -11.95
N ILE A 154 -15.37 -5.29 -11.25
CA ILE A 154 -16.80 -5.09 -11.06
C ILE A 154 -17.29 -4.14 -12.17
N PRO A 155 -18.28 -4.55 -12.99
CA PRO A 155 -18.81 -3.76 -14.09
C PRO A 155 -19.62 -2.53 -13.62
#